data_AF-A0ABD0Q5E6-F1
#
_entry.id   AF-A0ABD0Q5E6-F1
#
_cell.length_a   1.000
_cell.length_b   1.000
_cell.length_c   1.000
_cell.angle_alpha   90.00
_cell.angle_beta   90.00
_cell.angle_gamma   90.00
#
_symmetry.space_group_name_H-M   'P 1'
#
loop_
_entity.id
_entity.type
_entity.pdbx_description
1 polymer ?
#
loop_
_entity_poly.entity_id
_entity_poly.type
_entity_poly.pdbx_seq_one_letter_code
_entity_poly.pdbx_strand_id
1 'polypeptide(L)' 'AQLHAQHGDQLIQSNHYAVDSIRPKCVELRRICDDFSNEAKKKRDILTKSLEIHKRIDE' A
#
# COMPACT_ATOMS: atom_id res chain seq x y z
N ALA A 1 -5.48 6.36 -3.44
CA ALA A 1 -5.91 5.64 -2.21
C ALA A 1 -5.30 6.25 -0.94
N GLN A 2 -3.97 6.30 -0.79
CA GLN A 2 -3.32 6.92 0.38
C GLN A 2 -3.71 8.39 0.59
N LEU A 3 -3.76 9.21 -0.46
CA LEU A 3 -4.25 10.59 -0.41
C LEU A 3 -5.70 10.69 0.13
N HIS A 4 -6.57 9.72 -0.17
CA HIS A 4 -7.94 9.71 0.36
C HIS A 4 -7.97 9.35 1.84
N ALA A 5 -7.12 8.43 2.30
CA ALA A 5 -6.99 8.14 3.73
C ALA A 5 -6.46 9.36 4.50
N GLN A 6 -5.52 10.12 3.92
CA GLN A 6 -5.03 11.37 4.50
C GLN A 6 -6.10 12.47 4.55
N HIS A 7 -6.87 12.64 3.48
CA HIS A 7 -8.01 13.56 3.50
C HIS A 7 -9.06 13.13 4.55
N GLY A 8 -9.29 11.82 4.68
CA GLY A 8 -10.14 11.27 5.74
C GLY A 8 -9.63 11.59 7.14
N ASP A 9 -8.32 11.56 7.38
CA ASP A 9 -7.74 11.98 8.67
C ASP A 9 -8.02 13.45 8.97
N GLN A 10 -7.92 14.32 7.98
CA GLN A 10 -8.21 15.76 8.13
C GLN A 10 -9.68 15.99 8.51
N LEU A 11 -10.60 15.23 7.91
CA LEU A 11 -12.03 15.28 8.28
C LEU A 11 -12.26 14.76 9.71
N ILE A 12 -11.55 13.70 10.10
CA ILE A 12 -11.63 13.19 11.49
C ILE A 12 -11.09 14.22 12.49
N GLN A 13 -9.96 14.86 12.18
CA GLN A 13 -9.33 15.88 13.03
C GLN A 13 -10.19 17.15 13.18
N SER A 14 -10.98 17.48 12.17
CA SER A 14 -11.94 18.59 12.21
C SER A 14 -13.30 18.23 12.84
N ASN A 15 -13.40 17.06 13.49
CA ASN A 15 -14.60 16.56 14.15
C ASN A 15 -15.83 16.48 13.22
N HIS A 16 -15.60 16.03 11.98
CA HIS A 16 -16.66 15.86 11.00
C HIS A 16 -17.76 14.91 11.49
N TYR A 17 -19.03 15.21 11.17
CA TYR A 17 -20.20 14.47 11.68
C TYR A 17 -20.21 12.95 11.37
N ALA A 18 -19.39 12.51 10.41
CA ALA A 18 -19.32 11.13 9.94
C ALA A 18 -18.03 10.39 10.36
N VAL A 19 -17.34 10.81 11.42
CA VAL A 19 -16.08 10.20 11.91
C VAL A 19 -16.16 8.67 11.97
N ASP A 20 -17.26 8.11 12.50
CA ASP A 20 -17.44 6.66 12.67
C ASP A 20 -17.51 5.91 11.34
N SER A 21 -17.97 6.56 10.28
CA SER A 21 -17.99 5.99 8.93
C SER A 21 -16.67 6.21 8.17
N ILE A 22 -15.95 7.29 8.46
CA ILE A 22 -14.70 7.65 7.77
C ILE A 22 -13.51 6.84 8.31
N ARG A 23 -13.40 6.68 9.63
CA ARG A 23 -12.30 5.99 10.29
C ARG A 23 -12.06 4.56 9.78
N PRO A 24 -13.05 3.65 9.73
CA PRO A 24 -12.83 2.28 9.27
C PRO A 24 -12.38 2.24 7.80
N LYS A 25 -12.92 3.10 6.93
CA LYS A 25 -12.52 3.18 5.52
C LYS A 25 -11.08 3.63 5.34
N CYS A 26 -10.61 4.58 6.14
CA CYS A 26 -9.21 5.03 6.10
C CYS A 26 -8.25 3.91 6.52
N VAL A 27 -8.61 3.15 7.58
CA VAL A 27 -7.84 2.00 8.04
C VAL A 27 -7.77 0.92 6.95
N GLU A 28 -8.91 0.57 6.35
CA GLU A 28 -8.97 -0.42 5.29
C GLU A 28 -8.17 0.00 4.05
N LEU A 29 -8.30 1.26 3.61
CA LEU A 29 -7.53 1.79 2.48
C LEU A 29 -6.03 1.70 2.70
N ARG A 30 -5.54 2.02 3.91
CA ARG A 30 -4.12 1.89 4.25
C ARG A 30 -3.68 0.43 4.20
N ARG A 31 -4.43 -0.46 4.84
CA ARG A 31 -4.14 -1.91 4.83
C ARG A 31 -4.00 -2.44 3.41
N ILE A 32 -4.96 -2.15 2.53
CA ILE A 32 -4.92 -2.61 1.13
C ILE A 32 -3.70 -2.04 0.39
N CYS A 33 -3.35 -0.77 0.62
CA CYS A 33 -2.18 -0.16 0.00
C CYS A 33 -0.87 -0.81 0.47
N ASP A 34 -0.78 -1.10 1.76
CA ASP A 34 0.39 -1.75 2.36
C ASP A 34 0.52 -3.20 1.87
N ASP A 35 -0.58 -3.95 1.87
CA ASP A 35 -0.65 -5.33 1.34
C ASP A 35 -0.21 -5.37 -0.13
N PHE A 36 -0.73 -4.47 -0.96
CA PHE A 36 -0.35 -4.37 -2.37
C PHE A 36 1.13 -4.01 -2.56
N SER A 37 1.62 -3.02 -1.80
CA SER A 37 3.01 -2.58 -1.90
C SER A 37 3.99 -3.68 -1.48
N ASN A 38 3.65 -4.41 -0.41
CA ASN A 38 4.43 -5.55 0.06
C ASN A 38 4.45 -6.68 -0.97
N GLU A 39 3.30 -6.99 -1.58
CA GLU A 39 3.21 -8.04 -2.60
C GLU A 39 3.97 -7.65 -3.87
N ALA A 40 3.86 -6.40 -4.32
CA ALA A 40 4.64 -5.88 -5.45
C ALA A 40 6.14 -5.97 -5.19
N LYS A 41 6.59 -5.62 -3.97
CA LYS A 41 7.99 -5.73 -3.55
C LYS A 41 8.46 -7.19 -3.60
N LYS A 42 7.71 -8.13 -3.02
CA LYS A 42 8.05 -9.57 -3.08
C LYS A 42 8.22 -10.07 -4.51
N LYS A 43 7.28 -9.75 -5.40
CA LYS A 43 7.35 -10.14 -6.81
C LYS A 43 8.58 -9.56 -7.50
N ARG A 44 8.88 -8.28 -7.26
CA ARG A 44 10.09 -7.63 -7.78
C ARG A 44 11.36 -8.30 -7.28
N ASP A 45 11.43 -8.65 -6.00
CA ASP A 45 12.60 -9.30 -5.41
C ASP A 45 12.81 -10.71 -6.02
N ILE A 46 11.73 -11.46 -6.27
CA ILE A 46 11.80 -12.76 -6.98
C ILE A 46 12.31 -12.59 -8.41
N LEU A 47 11.73 -11.65 -9.16
CA LEU A 47 12.14 -11.37 -10.54
C LEU A 47 13.60 -10.92 -10.62
N THR A 48 14.05 -10.09 -9.70
CA THR A 48 15.43 -9.61 -9.63
C THR A 48 16.39 -10.78 -9.43
N LYS A 49 16.10 -11.67 -8.47
CA LYS A 49 16.91 -12.88 -8.25
C LYS A 49 16.93 -13.79 -9.47
N SER A 50 15.78 -13.98 -10.12
CA SER A 50 15.69 -14.79 -11.34
C SER A 50 16.52 -14.20 -12.48
N LEU A 51 16.51 -12.88 -12.64
CA LEU A 51 17.31 -12.17 -13.64
C LEU A 51 18.81 -12.29 -13.35
N GLU A 52 19.22 -12.15 -12.10
CA GLU A 52 20.62 -12.32 -11.68
C GLU A 52 21.15 -13.73 -12.00
N ILE A 53 20.34 -14.76 -11.75
CA ILE A 53 20.70 -16.15 -12.09
C ILE A 53 20.84 -16.31 -13.60
N HIS A 54 19.87 -15.82 -14.38
CA HIS A 54 19.91 -15.92 -15.84
C HIS A 54 21.17 -15.26 -16.43
N LYS A 55 21.50 -14.05 -15.99
CA LYS A 55 22.71 -13.35 -16.43
C LYS A 55 23.99 -14.15 -16.18
N ARG A 56 24.08 -14.86 -15.06
CA ARG A 56 25.24 -15.71 -14.73
C ARG A 56 25.33 -17.01 -15.53
N ILE A 57 24.24 -17.43 -16.16
CA ILE A 57 24.21 -18.62 -17.05
C ILE A 57 24.57 -18.21 -18.48
N ASP A 58 24.17 -17.00 -18.89
CA ASP A 58 24.48 -16.45 -20.21
C ASP A 58 25.95 -15.94 -20.32
N GLU A 59 26.67 -15.85 -19.20
CA GLU A 59 28.12 -15.57 -19.06
C GLU A 59 28.96 -16.85 -19.09
#